data_AF-A0A2S4HM77-F1
#
_entry.id   AF-A0A2S4HM77-F1
#
_cell.length_a   1.000
_cell.length_b   1.000
_cell.length_c   1.000
_cell.angle_alpha   90.00
_cell.angle_beta   90.00
_cell.angle_gamma   90.00
#
_symmetry.space_group_name_H-M   'P 1'
#
loop_
_entity.id
_entity.type
_entity.pdbx_description
1 polymer ?
#
loop_
_entity_poly.entity_id
_entity_poly.type
_entity_poly.pdbx_seq_one_letter_code
_entity_poly.pdbx_strand_id
1 'polypeptide(L)'
;MVKVVSVLGETGASNFCGTYQSQQNKEMPMYVFPKREATLMAMSYSPAISAAVYDRMTELEQQVASQAPKLPNFSNPAEAARAWALEYERSVALAVEVEQKKELLAIAAPKVEFVDQFVEADGALGIQAASRLLKMNMRELSHWLVDEKLCLPSFHDLFPLDRRHGSGLLIVQLASGALY
;
A
#
# COMPACT_ATOMS: atom_id res chain seq x y z
N MET A 1 -14.04 50.52 -13.50
CA MET A 1 -15.24 49.65 -13.56
C MET A 1 -15.48 49.04 -14.96
N VAL A 2 -15.33 49.78 -16.06
CA VAL A 2 -15.62 49.30 -17.45
C VAL A 2 -14.92 47.99 -17.81
N LYS A 3 -13.64 47.82 -17.44
CA LYS A 3 -12.87 46.61 -17.77
C LYS A 3 -13.38 45.35 -17.05
N VAL A 4 -13.80 45.49 -15.79
CA VAL A 4 -14.35 44.37 -15.00
C VAL A 4 -15.63 43.84 -15.64
N VAL A 5 -16.51 44.74 -16.06
CA VAL A 5 -17.74 44.38 -16.78
C VAL A 5 -17.43 43.72 -18.13
N SER A 6 -16.41 44.20 -18.85
CA SER A 6 -16.03 43.59 -20.13
C SER A 6 -15.40 42.19 -20.01
N VAL A 7 -14.72 41.89 -18.89
CA VAL A 7 -14.00 40.62 -18.70
C VAL A 7 -14.85 39.57 -17.98
N LEU A 8 -15.66 39.98 -17.00
CA LEU A 8 -16.49 39.09 -16.17
C LEU A 8 -17.98 39.12 -16.55
N GLY A 9 -18.39 40.02 -17.44
CA GLY A 9 -19.80 40.29 -17.76
C GLY A 9 -20.48 41.15 -16.69
N GLU A 10 -21.65 41.70 -17.04
CA GLU A 10 -22.45 42.57 -16.15
C GLU A 10 -22.89 41.84 -14.87
N THR A 11 -23.33 40.59 -15.01
CA THR A 11 -23.76 39.73 -13.89
C THR A 11 -22.58 39.31 -13.01
N GLY A 12 -21.44 38.98 -13.61
CA GLY A 12 -20.22 38.62 -12.87
C GLY A 12 -19.64 39.81 -12.11
N ALA A 13 -19.61 41.00 -12.70
CA ALA A 13 -19.12 42.20 -12.04
C ALA A 13 -19.97 42.61 -10.82
N SER A 14 -21.30 42.45 -10.90
CA SER A 14 -22.21 42.78 -9.80
C SER A 14 -21.96 41.91 -8.56
N ASN A 15 -21.67 40.61 -8.76
CA ASN A 15 -21.47 39.63 -7.69
C ASN A 15 -20.23 39.90 -6.82
N PHE A 16 -19.27 40.68 -7.31
CA PHE A 16 -18.00 40.95 -6.62
C PHE A 16 -17.88 42.39 -6.12
N CYS A 17 -18.96 43.17 -6.17
CA CYS A 17 -18.96 44.56 -5.71
C CYS A 17 -18.93 44.62 -4.18
N GLY A 18 -18.08 45.49 -3.63
CA GLY A 18 -18.00 45.81 -2.21
C GLY A 18 -17.66 47.28 -2.00
N THR A 19 -17.52 47.70 -0.75
CA THR A 19 -17.11 49.06 -0.40
C THR A 19 -15.94 49.02 0.58
N TYR A 20 -15.07 50.02 0.51
CA TYR A 20 -14.04 50.27 1.53
C TYR A 20 -14.14 51.69 2.05
N GLN A 21 -13.74 51.88 3.31
CA GLN A 21 -13.59 53.20 3.88
C GLN A 21 -12.24 53.78 3.49
N SER A 22 -12.27 54.91 2.78
CA SER A 22 -11.07 55.69 2.49
C SER A 22 -10.58 56.42 3.74
N GLN A 23 -9.32 56.88 3.74
CA GLN A 23 -8.71 57.66 4.83
C GLN A 23 -9.50 58.94 5.20
N GLN A 24 -10.41 59.39 4.33
CA GLN A 24 -11.30 60.54 4.54
C GLN A 24 -12.69 60.15 5.09
N ASN A 25 -12.88 58.93 5.61
CA ASN A 25 -14.17 58.40 6.07
C ASN A 25 -15.28 58.42 5.01
N LYS A 26 -14.91 58.29 3.74
CA LYS A 26 -15.85 58.15 2.61
C LYS A 26 -15.87 56.71 2.14
N GLU A 27 -17.07 56.16 1.95
CA GLU A 27 -17.26 54.85 1.35
C GLU A 27 -17.01 54.94 -0.15
N MET A 28 -16.05 54.15 -0.62
CA MET A 28 -15.67 54.05 -2.03
C MET A 28 -15.94 52.63 -2.53
N PRO A 29 -16.45 52.47 -3.77
CA PRO A 29 -16.69 51.15 -4.33
C PRO A 29 -15.36 50.43 -4.62
N MET A 30 -15.32 49.12 -4.36
CA MET A 30 -14.23 48.21 -4.70
C MET A 30 -14.76 46.88 -5.24
N TYR A 31 -13.87 46.07 -5.82
CA TYR A 31 -14.18 44.70 -6.17
C TYR A 31 -13.36 43.72 -5.35
N VAL A 32 -14.00 42.65 -4.88
CA VAL A 32 -13.36 41.56 -4.14
C VAL A 32 -13.44 40.31 -5.00
N PHE A 33 -12.31 39.91 -5.58
CA PHE A 33 -12.24 38.77 -6.47
C PHE A 33 -11.71 37.52 -5.77
N PRO A 34 -12.32 36.33 -5.99
CA PRO A 34 -11.68 35.07 -5.70
C PRO A 34 -10.43 34.87 -6.57
N LYS A 35 -9.59 33.90 -6.20
CA LYS A 35 -8.32 33.61 -6.87
C LYS A 35 -8.44 33.49 -8.40
N ARG A 36 -9.50 32.83 -8.89
CA ARG A 36 -9.72 32.60 -10.33
C ARG A 36 -9.97 33.91 -11.07
N GLU A 37 -10.94 34.69 -10.61
CA GLU A 37 -11.35 35.95 -11.24
C GLU A 37 -10.25 37.00 -11.12
N ALA A 38 -9.52 37.03 -10.00
CA ALA A 38 -8.34 37.89 -9.85
C ALA A 38 -7.25 37.55 -10.89
N THR A 39 -7.04 36.25 -11.16
CA THR A 39 -6.07 35.80 -12.18
C THR A 39 -6.55 36.16 -13.59
N LEU A 40 -7.84 35.99 -13.90
CA LEU A 40 -8.44 36.42 -15.17
C LEU A 40 -8.29 37.93 -15.39
N MET A 41 -8.54 38.73 -14.35
CA MET A 41 -8.33 40.17 -14.39
C MET A 41 -6.86 40.49 -14.64
N ALA A 42 -5.92 39.87 -13.90
CA ALA A 42 -4.48 40.10 -14.06
C ALA A 42 -3.97 39.75 -15.47
N MET A 43 -4.43 38.64 -16.04
CA MET A 43 -4.15 38.26 -17.44
C MET A 43 -4.65 39.34 -18.40
N SER A 44 -5.89 39.82 -18.22
CA SER A 44 -6.48 40.85 -19.10
C SER A 44 -5.76 42.20 -19.09
N TYR A 45 -5.01 42.50 -18.02
CA TYR A 45 -4.22 43.74 -17.88
C TYR A 45 -2.77 43.60 -18.33
N SER A 46 -2.17 42.41 -18.21
CA SER A 46 -0.77 42.19 -18.52
C SER A 46 -0.59 41.07 -19.56
N PRO A 47 -0.13 41.41 -20.78
CA PRO A 47 0.22 40.42 -21.79
C PRO A 47 1.32 39.46 -21.33
N ALA A 48 2.26 39.93 -20.50
CA ALA A 48 3.32 39.09 -19.95
C ALA A 48 2.78 37.99 -19.03
N ILE A 49 1.79 38.31 -18.19
CA ILE A 49 1.12 37.31 -17.34
C ILE A 49 0.32 36.34 -18.20
N SER A 50 -0.38 36.83 -19.23
CA SER A 50 -1.13 35.99 -20.16
C SER A 50 -0.24 34.99 -20.90
N ALA A 51 0.93 35.43 -21.39
CA ALA A 51 1.89 34.55 -22.04
C ALA A 51 2.42 33.48 -21.08
N ALA A 52 2.82 33.85 -19.86
CA ALA A 52 3.30 32.89 -18.88
C ALA A 52 2.25 31.84 -18.49
N VAL A 53 0.97 32.23 -18.38
CA VAL A 53 -0.11 31.29 -18.12
C VAL A 53 -0.34 30.36 -19.31
N TYR A 54 -0.30 30.90 -20.53
CA TYR A 54 -0.42 30.10 -21.75
C TYR A 54 0.70 29.06 -21.86
N ASP A 55 1.95 29.48 -21.72
CA ASP A 55 3.12 28.60 -21.76
C ASP A 55 3.00 27.48 -20.73
N ARG A 56 2.62 27.82 -19.50
CA ARG A 56 2.40 26.84 -18.43
C ARG A 56 1.27 25.86 -18.73
N MET A 57 0.18 26.33 -19.34
CA MET A 57 -0.91 25.44 -19.76
C MET A 57 -0.46 24.48 -20.85
N THR A 58 0.27 24.97 -21.86
CA THR A 58 0.82 24.15 -22.94
C THR A 58 1.80 23.10 -22.41
N GLU A 59 2.66 23.45 -21.45
CA GLU A 59 3.51 22.47 -20.76
C GLU A 59 2.70 21.36 -20.08
N LEU A 60 1.63 21.73 -19.36
CA LEU A 60 0.77 20.76 -18.67
C LEU A 60 0.01 19.87 -19.66
N GLU A 61 -0.47 20.42 -20.77
CA GLU A 61 -1.10 19.65 -21.84
C GLU A 61 -0.13 18.62 -22.45
N GLN A 62 1.13 19.02 -22.68
CA GLN A 62 2.17 18.12 -23.16
C GLN A 62 2.51 17.04 -22.12
N GLN A 63 2.57 17.40 -20.83
CA GLN A 63 2.79 16.44 -19.76
C GLN A 63 1.66 15.41 -19.69
N VAL A 64 0.40 15.86 -19.72
CA VAL A 64 -0.77 14.97 -19.74
C VAL A 64 -0.77 14.10 -21.00
N ALA A 65 -0.44 14.65 -22.17
CA ALA A 65 -0.33 13.87 -23.41
C ALA A 65 0.79 12.82 -23.37
N SER A 66 1.89 13.11 -22.67
CA SER A 66 3.00 12.17 -22.46
C SER A 66 2.69 11.08 -21.42
N GLN A 67 1.84 11.39 -20.43
CA GLN A 67 1.45 10.49 -19.35
C GLN A 67 0.20 9.67 -19.67
N ALA A 68 -0.60 10.10 -20.65
CA ALA A 68 -1.73 9.32 -21.13
C ALA A 68 -1.21 8.03 -21.82
N PRO A 69 -1.77 6.85 -21.50
CA PRO A 69 -1.45 5.64 -22.23
C PRO A 69 -1.77 5.88 -23.71
N LYS A 70 -0.78 5.71 -24.59
CA LYS A 70 -0.97 5.80 -26.04
C LYS A 70 -2.04 4.78 -26.43
N LEU A 71 -3.27 5.25 -26.61
CA LEU A 71 -4.36 4.42 -27.10
C LEU A 71 -3.95 3.91 -28.48
N PRO A 72 -4.03 2.59 -28.74
CA PRO A 72 -3.70 2.06 -30.06
C PRO A 72 -4.65 2.66 -31.09
N ASN A 73 -4.11 2.94 -32.29
CA ASN A 73 -4.90 3.47 -33.38
C ASN A 73 -5.89 2.40 -33.88
N PHE A 74 -7.17 2.53 -33.50
CA PHE A 74 -8.24 1.61 -33.90
C PHE A 74 -8.65 1.74 -35.38
N SER A 75 -7.97 2.59 -36.17
CA SER A 75 -8.30 2.80 -37.58
C SER A 75 -7.96 1.61 -38.49
N ASN A 76 -7.20 0.62 -38.03
CA ASN A 76 -6.87 -0.58 -38.81
C ASN A 76 -7.37 -1.88 -38.13
N PRO A 77 -8.53 -2.44 -38.55
CA PRO A 77 -9.07 -3.66 -37.94
C PRO A 77 -8.17 -4.89 -38.11
N ALA A 78 -7.31 -4.91 -39.13
CA ALA A 78 -6.37 -6.03 -39.35
C ALA A 78 -5.24 -6.06 -38.32
N GLU A 79 -4.78 -4.90 -37.85
CA GLU A 79 -3.76 -4.80 -36.79
C GLU A 79 -4.35 -5.14 -35.42
N ALA A 80 -5.60 -4.76 -35.17
CA ALA A 80 -6.32 -5.15 -33.94
C ALA A 80 -6.49 -6.67 -33.83
N ALA A 81 -6.83 -7.36 -34.93
CA ALA A 81 -6.92 -8.82 -34.96
C ALA A 81 -5.56 -9.50 -34.71
N ARG A 82 -4.46 -8.94 -35.25
CA ARG A 82 -3.10 -9.45 -35.00
C ARG A 82 -2.66 -9.25 -33.54
N ALA A 83 -2.94 -8.09 -32.96
CA ALA A 83 -2.66 -7.82 -31.56
C ALA A 83 -3.45 -8.76 -30.63
N TRP A 84 -4.72 -9.01 -30.94
CA TRP A 84 -5.54 -9.96 -30.20
C TRP A 84 -5.01 -11.39 -30.28
N ALA A 85 -4.56 -11.84 -31.45
CA ALA A 85 -3.93 -13.15 -31.60
C ALA A 85 -2.68 -13.31 -30.73
N LEU A 86 -1.81 -12.29 -30.69
CA LEU A 86 -0.61 -12.29 -29.85
C LEU A 86 -0.94 -12.34 -28.35
N GLU A 87 -1.94 -11.58 -27.91
CA GLU A 87 -2.37 -11.61 -26.51
C GLU A 87 -3.02 -12.94 -26.15
N TYR A 88 -3.80 -13.53 -27.06
CA TYR A 88 -4.38 -14.86 -26.86
C TYR A 88 -3.30 -15.92 -26.68
N GLU A 89 -2.29 -15.96 -27.55
CA GLU A 89 -1.14 -16.88 -27.43
C GLU A 89 -0.41 -16.71 -26.08
N ARG A 90 -0.18 -15.47 -25.64
CA ARG A 90 0.42 -15.20 -24.31
C ARG A 90 -0.44 -15.71 -23.17
N SER A 91 -1.74 -15.46 -23.21
CA SER A 91 -2.67 -15.90 -22.16
C SER A 91 -2.75 -17.43 -22.07
N VAL A 92 -2.71 -18.12 -23.20
CA VAL A 92 -2.67 -19.59 -23.26
C VAL A 92 -1.36 -20.10 -22.66
N ALA A 93 -0.23 -19.50 -23.02
CA ALA A 93 1.07 -19.88 -22.45
C ALA A 93 1.10 -19.68 -20.92
N LEU A 94 0.57 -18.55 -20.43
CA LEU A 94 0.48 -18.28 -19.00
C LEU A 94 -0.46 -19.26 -18.28
N ALA A 95 -1.58 -19.64 -18.91
CA ALA A 95 -2.49 -20.63 -18.35
C ALA A 95 -1.80 -21.99 -18.15
N VAL A 96 -1.03 -22.44 -19.15
CA VAL A 96 -0.23 -23.67 -19.06
C VAL A 96 0.80 -23.58 -17.94
N GLU A 97 1.51 -22.45 -17.79
CA GLU A 97 2.46 -22.26 -16.69
C GLU A 97 1.77 -22.28 -15.30
N VAL A 98 0.58 -21.69 -15.20
CA VAL A 98 -0.20 -21.69 -13.95
C VAL A 98 -0.64 -23.10 -13.59
N GLU A 99 -1.08 -23.90 -14.56
CA GLU A 99 -1.43 -25.31 -14.34
C GLU A 99 -0.22 -26.10 -13.85
N GLN A 100 0.94 -25.97 -14.51
CA GLN A 100 2.19 -26.62 -14.09
C GLN A 100 2.59 -26.21 -12.67
N LYS A 101 2.51 -24.93 -12.33
CA LYS A 101 2.82 -24.43 -10.98
C LYS A 101 1.82 -24.97 -9.95
N LYS A 102 0.53 -25.07 -10.29
CA LYS A 102 -0.49 -25.68 -9.40
C LYS A 102 -0.23 -27.15 -9.14
N GLU A 103 0.20 -27.91 -10.14
CA GLU A 103 0.56 -29.33 -9.97
C GLU A 103 1.75 -29.49 -9.01
N LEU A 104 2.78 -28.65 -9.16
CA LEU A 104 3.93 -28.65 -8.24
C LEU A 104 3.52 -28.26 -6.82
N LEU A 105 2.61 -27.30 -6.66
CA LEU A 105 2.08 -26.92 -5.36
C LEU A 105 1.21 -28.03 -4.74
N ALA A 106 0.45 -28.77 -5.53
CA ALA A 106 -0.33 -29.91 -5.03
C ALA A 106 0.57 -31.03 -4.49
N ILE A 107 1.72 -31.28 -5.11
CA ILE A 107 2.73 -32.22 -4.60
C ILE A 107 3.40 -31.67 -3.33
N ALA A 108 3.55 -30.34 -3.21
CA ALA A 108 4.14 -29.69 -2.04
C ALA A 108 3.15 -29.45 -0.88
N ALA A 109 1.84 -29.52 -1.12
CA ALA A 109 0.77 -29.35 -0.14
C ALA A 109 0.98 -30.16 1.17
N PRO A 110 1.34 -31.47 1.15
CA PRO A 110 1.55 -32.21 2.39
C PRO A 110 2.76 -31.71 3.20
N LYS A 111 3.73 -31.04 2.56
CA LYS A 111 4.90 -30.47 3.25
C LYS A 111 4.58 -29.12 3.88
N VAL A 112 3.74 -28.32 3.23
CA VAL A 112 3.31 -27.01 3.73
C VAL A 112 2.31 -27.18 4.87
N GLU A 113 1.35 -28.11 4.75
CA GLU A 113 0.43 -28.44 5.85
C GLU A 113 1.16 -28.91 7.11
N PHE A 114 2.23 -29.69 6.98
CA PHE A 114 3.05 -30.09 8.13
C PHE A 114 3.76 -28.90 8.77
N VAL A 115 4.30 -27.97 7.97
CA VAL A 115 4.99 -26.78 8.48
C VAL A 115 4.01 -25.80 9.12
N ASP A 116 2.81 -25.62 8.55
CA ASP A 116 1.79 -24.76 9.12
C ASP A 116 1.22 -25.34 10.43
N GLN A 117 0.95 -26.65 10.47
CA GLN A 117 0.61 -27.34 11.73
C GLN A 117 1.73 -27.22 12.78
N PHE A 118 2.98 -27.15 12.33
CA PHE A 118 4.15 -27.01 13.20
C PHE A 118 4.36 -25.55 13.69
N VAL A 119 3.99 -24.56 12.88
CA VAL A 119 4.12 -23.12 13.19
C VAL A 119 2.91 -22.60 13.97
N GLU A 120 1.70 -23.07 13.68
CA GLU A 120 0.48 -22.77 14.46
C GLU A 120 0.55 -23.35 15.89
N ALA A 121 1.33 -24.41 16.09
CA ALA A 121 1.65 -24.96 17.40
C ALA A 121 2.90 -24.28 18.01
N ASP A 122 2.95 -22.95 18.05
CA ASP A 122 3.94 -22.13 18.77
C ASP A 122 5.44 -22.48 18.57
N GLY A 123 5.80 -23.25 17.52
CA GLY A 123 7.15 -23.79 17.37
C GLY A 123 7.61 -24.70 18.54
N ALA A 124 6.67 -25.13 19.39
CA ALA A 124 6.96 -25.86 20.61
C ALA A 124 7.10 -27.36 20.31
N LEU A 125 8.34 -27.82 20.21
CA LEU A 125 8.65 -29.25 20.10
C LEU A 125 8.47 -29.93 21.47
N GLY A 126 7.61 -30.94 21.54
CA GLY A 126 7.55 -31.82 22.71
C GLY A 126 8.91 -32.49 22.97
N ILE A 127 9.23 -32.78 24.24
CA ILE A 127 10.55 -33.30 24.67
C ILE A 127 11.00 -34.54 23.86
N GLN A 128 10.06 -35.39 23.43
CA GLN A 128 10.35 -36.56 22.58
C GLN A 128 10.70 -36.20 21.13
N ALA A 129 10.09 -35.16 20.57
CA ALA A 129 10.41 -34.66 19.23
C ALA A 129 11.77 -33.94 19.26
N ALA A 130 12.03 -33.15 20.31
CA ALA A 130 13.33 -32.52 20.56
C ALA A 130 14.46 -33.55 20.74
N SER A 131 14.22 -34.63 21.49
CA SER A 131 15.16 -35.75 21.66
C SER A 131 15.53 -36.43 20.33
N ARG A 132 14.55 -36.66 19.44
CA ARG A 132 14.80 -37.21 18.10
C ARG A 132 15.59 -36.26 17.21
N LEU A 133 15.30 -34.96 17.26
CA LEU A 133 15.95 -33.94 16.45
C LEU A 133 17.41 -33.72 16.87
N LEU A 134 17.65 -33.64 18.18
CA LEU A 134 18.98 -33.47 18.77
C LEU A 134 19.80 -34.77 18.81
N LYS A 135 19.20 -35.91 18.44
CA LYS A 135 19.79 -37.26 18.51
C LYS A 135 20.32 -37.60 19.92
N MET A 136 19.67 -37.09 20.97
CA MET A 136 20.00 -37.35 22.37
C MET A 136 18.95 -38.24 23.01
N ASN A 137 19.33 -39.06 23.98
CA ASN A 137 18.35 -39.86 24.72
C ASN A 137 17.46 -38.94 25.57
N MET A 138 16.18 -39.28 25.75
CA MET A 138 15.21 -38.45 26.48
C MET A 138 15.66 -38.12 27.90
N ARG A 139 16.30 -39.09 28.59
CA ARG A 139 16.86 -38.90 29.94
C ARG A 139 18.07 -37.99 29.95
N GLU A 140 18.91 -38.06 28.92
CA GLU A 140 20.10 -37.21 28.80
C GLU A 140 19.69 -35.76 28.54
N LEU A 141 18.69 -35.55 27.68
CA LEU A 141 18.13 -34.23 27.40
C LEU A 141 17.49 -33.63 28.67
N SER A 142 16.74 -34.42 29.45
CA SER A 142 16.19 -33.93 30.72
C SER A 142 17.28 -33.55 31.73
N HIS A 143 18.37 -34.31 31.80
CA HIS A 143 19.47 -33.99 32.70
C HIS A 143 20.21 -32.72 32.25
N TRP A 144 20.45 -32.60 30.94
CA TRP A 144 21.06 -31.42 30.34
C TRP A 144 20.24 -30.14 30.58
N LEU A 145 18.90 -30.22 30.47
CA LEU A 145 18.00 -29.10 30.78
C LEU A 145 18.07 -28.66 32.26
N VAL A 146 18.28 -29.60 33.17
CA VAL A 146 18.41 -29.32 34.61
C VAL A 146 19.79 -28.73 34.90
N ASP A 147 20.85 -29.26 34.28
CA ASP A 147 22.23 -28.80 34.44
C ASP A 147 22.43 -27.37 33.93
N GLU A 148 21.81 -27.03 32.79
CA GLU A 148 21.79 -25.68 32.21
C GLU A 148 20.86 -24.69 32.94
N LYS A 149 20.24 -25.13 34.05
CA LYS A 149 19.27 -24.35 34.85
C LYS A 149 18.15 -23.80 33.97
N LEU A 150 17.62 -24.63 33.08
CA LEU A 150 16.48 -24.31 32.24
C LEU A 150 15.18 -24.83 32.87
N CYS A 151 15.23 -26.00 33.53
CA CYS A 151 14.09 -26.63 34.18
C CYS A 151 14.39 -27.02 35.65
N LEU A 152 13.33 -27.09 36.47
CA LEU A 152 13.34 -27.66 37.81
C LEU A 152 13.08 -29.18 37.74
N PRO A 153 13.85 -29.99 38.48
CA PRO A 153 13.56 -31.41 38.64
C PRO A 153 12.36 -31.59 39.56
N SER A 154 11.25 -32.12 39.04
CA SER A 154 10.07 -32.50 39.82
C SER A 154 9.76 -33.98 39.62
N PHE A 155 9.08 -34.59 40.59
CA PHE A 155 8.93 -36.05 40.75
C PHE A 155 8.32 -36.79 39.55
N HIS A 156 7.60 -36.09 38.66
CA HIS A 156 7.00 -36.69 37.48
C HIS A 156 6.98 -35.80 36.24
N ASP A 157 7.17 -34.48 36.39
CA ASP A 157 7.11 -33.48 35.31
C ASP A 157 8.24 -32.44 35.43
N LEU A 158 8.70 -31.92 34.28
CA LEU A 158 9.71 -30.87 34.20
C LEU A 158 9.03 -29.49 34.10
N PHE A 159 9.36 -28.59 35.03
CA PHE A 159 8.84 -27.21 35.01
C PHE A 159 9.94 -26.23 34.60
N PRO A 160 9.72 -25.35 33.62
CA PRO A 160 10.64 -24.28 33.28
C PRO A 160 10.79 -23.28 34.44
N LEU A 161 11.99 -22.70 34.53
CA LEU A 161 12.29 -21.67 35.52
C LEU A 161 11.69 -20.32 35.11
N ASP A 162 10.98 -19.70 36.07
CA ASP A 162 10.11 -18.54 35.85
C ASP A 162 10.76 -17.32 35.17
N ARG A 163 12.08 -17.19 35.33
CA ARG A 163 12.87 -16.11 34.72
C ARG A 163 12.99 -16.18 33.19
N ARG A 164 12.61 -17.30 32.55
CA ARG A 164 12.76 -17.49 31.09
C ARG A 164 11.45 -17.69 30.33
N HIS A 165 10.28 -17.65 30.98
CA HIS A 165 8.98 -17.60 30.27
C HIS A 165 8.90 -16.39 29.30
N GLY A 166 9.51 -15.26 29.67
CA GLY A 166 9.54 -14.05 28.84
C GLY A 166 10.52 -14.06 27.65
N SER A 167 11.37 -15.09 27.49
CA SER A 167 12.35 -15.14 26.39
C SER A 167 11.89 -15.97 25.17
N GLY A 168 10.69 -16.57 25.21
CA GLY A 168 10.12 -17.35 24.10
C GLY A 168 10.85 -18.66 23.79
N LEU A 169 11.67 -19.19 24.72
CA LEU A 169 12.50 -20.39 24.50
C LEU A 169 11.85 -21.68 25.00
N LEU A 170 10.91 -21.62 25.95
CA LEU A 170 10.20 -22.77 26.53
C LEU A 170 8.77 -22.35 26.88
N ILE A 171 7.79 -23.15 26.47
CA ILE A 171 6.36 -22.96 26.77
C ILE A 171 5.88 -24.20 27.54
N VAL A 172 5.07 -24.00 28.58
CA VAL A 172 4.49 -25.10 29.36
C VAL A 172 3.06 -25.34 28.94
N GLN A 173 2.79 -26.52 28.42
CA GLN A 173 1.42 -26.98 28.20
C GLN A 173 1.06 -28.01 29.27
N LEU A 174 0.32 -27.57 30.30
CA LEU A 174 -0.26 -28.48 31.29
C LEU A 174 -1.40 -29.27 30.65
N ALA A 175 -1.60 -30.52 31.08
CA ALA A 175 -2.64 -31.43 30.55
C ALA A 175 -4.08 -30.88 30.64
N SER A 176 -4.30 -29.75 31.33
CA SER A 176 -5.56 -29.01 31.42
C SER A 176 -5.78 -27.96 30.31
N GLY A 177 -4.92 -27.89 29.29
CA GLY A 177 -5.12 -27.00 28.13
C GLY A 177 -4.89 -25.51 28.39
N ALA A 178 -4.25 -25.15 29.51
CA ALA A 178 -3.81 -23.78 29.77
C ALA A 178 -2.36 -23.61 29.29
N LEU A 179 -2.15 -22.64 28.39
CA LEU A 179 -0.83 -22.15 28.00
C LEU A 179 -0.45 -21.00 28.95
N TYR A 180 0.73 -21.09 29.56
CA TYR A 180 1.38 -20.01 30.31
C TYR A 180 2.81 -19.81 29.79
#